data_AF-A0A5S9MB09-F1
#
_entry.id   AF-A0A5S9MB09-F1
#
_cell.length_a   1.000
_cell.length_b   1.000
_cell.length_c   1.000
_cell.angle_alpha   90.00
_cell.angle_beta   90.00
_cell.angle_gamma   90.00
#
_symmetry.space_group_name_H-M   'P 1'
#
loop_
_entity.id
_entity.type
_entity.pdbx_description
1 polymer ?
#
loop_
_entity_poly.entity_id
_entity_poly.type
_entity_poly.pdbx_seq_one_letter_code
_entity_poly.pdbx_strand_id
1 'polypeptide(L)'
;MPMVNPDGVDLVRNGPESLGLHREEFTLLNGGYSDYREWKANIRGVDLNNQFPAYWEIEYYRHQAKAPSYRDYPGREPLTEPEAKAMANLALRKRFDRLIALHTQGEEIYWGFLGHEPAISKKNGQKIRTSERLQTDPISRQLCRLSRLVYLSIS
;
A
#
# COMPACT_ATOMS: atom_id res chain seq x y z
N MET A 1 -4.03 -12.92 -3.24
CA MET A 1 -4.83 -12.43 -2.10
C MET A 1 -5.82 -11.43 -2.66
N PRO A 2 -7.14 -11.61 -2.48
CA PRO A 2 -8.14 -10.79 -3.17
C PRO A 2 -8.27 -9.37 -2.60
N MET A 3 -7.99 -9.17 -1.31
CA MET A 3 -8.12 -7.88 -0.63
C MET A 3 -7.12 -7.80 0.53
N VAL A 4 -6.38 -6.70 0.62
CA VAL A 4 -5.39 -6.45 1.70
C VAL A 4 -6.01 -5.69 2.87
N ASN A 5 -6.94 -4.76 2.59
CA ASN A 5 -7.52 -3.83 3.55
C ASN A 5 -9.04 -4.06 3.68
N PRO A 6 -9.50 -5.21 4.22
CA PRO A 6 -10.94 -5.51 4.29
C PRO A 6 -11.70 -4.57 5.22
N ASP A 7 -11.10 -4.20 6.35
CA ASP A 7 -11.66 -3.31 7.36
C ASP A 7 -11.77 -1.86 6.87
N GLY A 8 -10.76 -1.34 6.17
CA GLY A 8 -10.85 -0.04 5.51
C GLY A 8 -11.93 -0.02 4.40
N VAL A 9 -12.07 -1.11 3.64
CA VAL A 9 -13.14 -1.23 2.62
C VAL A 9 -14.53 -1.26 3.25
N ASP A 10 -14.70 -1.99 4.36
CA ASP A 10 -15.98 -2.04 5.09
C ASP A 10 -16.35 -0.68 5.66
N LEU A 11 -15.39 0.08 6.21
CA LEU A 11 -15.62 1.45 6.64
C LEU A 11 -16.14 2.33 5.50
N VAL A 12 -15.51 2.27 4.32
CA VAL A 12 -15.91 3.08 3.15
C VAL A 12 -17.32 2.71 2.66
N ARG A 13 -17.66 1.42 2.67
CA ARG A 13 -18.94 0.93 2.12
C ARG A 13 -20.11 1.07 3.08
N ASN A 14 -19.88 0.73 4.34
CA ASN A 14 -20.94 0.47 5.30
C ASN A 14 -20.90 1.44 6.50
N GLY A 15 -19.85 2.25 6.63
CA GLY A 15 -19.66 3.16 7.74
C GLY A 15 -19.13 2.47 9.01
N PRO A 16 -18.68 3.26 10.00
CA PRO A 16 -18.08 2.75 11.24
C PRO A 16 -19.05 1.92 12.09
N GLU A 17 -20.35 2.20 11.99
CA GLU A 17 -21.39 1.49 12.74
C GLU A 17 -21.44 0.00 12.38
N SER A 18 -21.13 -0.34 11.12
CA SER A 18 -21.05 -1.74 10.66
C SER A 18 -19.91 -2.54 11.31
N LEU A 19 -18.89 -1.85 11.81
CA LEU A 19 -17.75 -2.40 12.52
C LEU A 19 -17.95 -2.36 14.04
N GLY A 20 -19.12 -1.92 14.52
CA GLY A 20 -19.41 -1.70 15.94
C GLY A 20 -18.67 -0.49 16.52
N LEU A 21 -18.27 0.47 15.67
CA LEU A 21 -17.53 1.67 16.06
C LEU A 21 -18.41 2.91 15.97
N HIS A 22 -18.03 3.95 16.71
CA HIS A 22 -18.76 5.21 16.76
C HIS A 22 -18.19 6.21 15.75
N ARG A 23 -19.06 6.90 15.00
CA ARG A 23 -18.65 7.85 13.96
C ARG A 23 -17.78 8.99 14.50
N GLU A 24 -18.02 9.36 15.75
CA GLU A 24 -17.30 10.39 16.48
C GLU A 24 -15.82 10.02 16.64
N GLU A 25 -15.49 8.74 16.81
CA GLU A 25 -14.12 8.24 16.94
C GLU A 25 -13.31 8.48 15.65
N PHE A 26 -14.00 8.50 14.51
CA PHE A 26 -13.39 8.65 13.20
C PHE A 26 -13.44 10.07 12.66
N THR A 27 -14.16 11.00 13.27
CA THR A 27 -14.35 12.34 12.69
C THR A 27 -13.04 13.09 12.54
N LEU A 28 -12.17 13.01 13.55
CA LEU A 28 -10.83 13.62 13.50
C LEU A 28 -9.89 12.84 12.58
N LEU A 29 -9.94 11.50 12.62
CA LEU A 29 -9.13 10.64 11.75
C LEU A 29 -9.46 10.84 10.27
N ASN A 30 -10.74 11.09 9.98
CA ASN A 30 -11.28 11.30 8.64
C ASN A 30 -11.02 12.71 8.09
N GLY A 31 -10.12 13.50 8.70
CA GLY A 31 -9.77 14.84 8.21
C GLY A 31 -10.94 15.83 8.17
N GLY A 32 -12.03 15.56 8.90
CA GLY A 32 -13.24 16.37 8.89
C GLY A 32 -14.17 16.14 7.69
N TYR A 33 -13.93 15.13 6.84
CA TYR A 33 -14.86 14.77 5.78
C TYR A 33 -16.17 14.21 6.34
N SER A 34 -17.28 14.54 5.67
CA SER A 34 -18.62 14.07 6.04
C SER A 34 -18.88 12.59 5.70
N ASP A 35 -18.08 12.03 4.79
CA ASP A 35 -18.10 10.62 4.40
C ASP A 35 -16.68 10.05 4.26
N TYR A 36 -16.57 8.75 4.02
CA TYR A 36 -15.31 8.00 4.02
C TYR A 36 -14.73 7.76 2.62
N ARG A 37 -15.21 8.43 1.56
CA ARG A 37 -14.77 8.14 0.18
C ARG A 37 -13.27 8.34 -0.05
N GLU A 38 -12.64 9.20 0.74
CA GLU A 38 -11.20 9.50 0.67
C GLU A 38 -10.35 8.56 1.56
N TRP A 39 -10.97 7.65 2.31
CA TRP A 39 -10.27 6.76 3.23
C TRP A 39 -9.43 5.71 2.49
N LYS A 40 -8.13 5.65 2.81
CA LYS A 40 -7.14 4.74 2.22
C LYS A 40 -6.44 3.86 3.26
N ALA A 41 -6.45 4.30 4.52
CA ALA A 41 -5.84 3.59 5.63
C ALA A 41 -6.62 2.31 6.02
N ASN A 42 -6.04 1.47 6.87
CA ASN A 42 -6.81 0.48 7.62
C ASN A 42 -7.66 1.15 8.71
N ILE A 43 -8.43 0.37 9.48
CA ILE A 43 -9.34 0.93 10.49
C ILE A 43 -8.60 1.70 11.60
N ARG A 44 -7.29 1.45 11.78
CA ARG A 44 -6.44 2.14 12.75
C ARG A 44 -5.81 3.42 12.19
N GLY A 45 -6.17 3.82 10.98
CA GLY A 45 -5.64 5.03 10.36
C GLY A 45 -4.18 4.88 9.90
N VAL A 46 -3.71 3.66 9.63
CA VAL A 46 -2.39 3.38 9.05
C VAL A 46 -2.53 3.04 7.57
N ASP A 47 -1.79 3.75 6.72
CA ASP A 47 -1.71 3.48 5.29
C ASP A 47 -0.83 2.25 5.04
N LEU A 48 -1.49 1.14 4.68
CA LEU A 48 -0.83 -0.15 4.45
C LEU A 48 0.16 -0.09 3.28
N ASN A 49 0.03 0.86 2.36
CA ASN A 49 0.97 1.01 1.26
C ASN A 49 2.35 1.47 1.73
N ASN A 50 2.42 2.08 2.92
CA ASN A 50 3.64 2.63 3.49
C ASN A 50 4.14 1.81 4.69
N GLN A 51 3.65 0.58 4.87
CA GLN A 51 3.90 -0.23 6.06
C GLN A 51 5.01 -1.27 5.93
N PHE A 52 5.69 -1.41 4.80
CA PHE A 52 6.72 -2.45 4.67
C PHE A 52 8.14 -1.84 4.85
N PRO A 53 9.20 -2.67 5.04
CA PRO A 53 10.48 -2.15 5.54
C PRO A 53 11.36 -1.37 4.55
N ALA A 54 11.19 -1.53 3.24
CA ALA A 54 12.16 -0.94 2.30
C ALA A 54 11.99 0.59 2.22
N TYR A 55 13.03 1.33 2.63
CA TYR A 55 13.04 2.80 2.72
C TYR A 55 11.86 3.38 3.51
N TRP A 56 11.38 2.64 4.50
CA TRP A 56 10.28 3.09 5.34
C TRP A 56 10.58 4.44 5.98
N GLU A 57 11.82 4.68 6.41
CA GLU A 57 12.23 5.95 7.03
C GLU A 57 12.10 7.11 6.04
N ILE A 58 12.42 6.91 4.76
CA ILE A 58 12.26 7.94 3.72
C ILE A 58 10.78 8.27 3.56
N GLU A 59 9.92 7.25 3.44
CA GLU A 59 8.48 7.44 3.32
C GLU A 59 7.91 8.11 4.58
N TYR A 60 8.38 7.70 5.76
CA TYR A 60 8.04 8.32 7.04
C TYR A 60 8.33 9.81 7.04
N TYR A 61 9.51 10.26 6.60
CA TYR A 61 9.84 11.68 6.56
C TYR A 61 9.12 12.43 5.43
N ARG A 62 8.84 11.78 4.29
CA ARG A 62 8.15 12.37 3.14
C ARG A 62 6.70 12.73 3.43
N HIS A 63 5.97 11.88 4.14
CA HIS A 63 4.54 12.10 4.40
C HIS A 63 4.31 13.12 5.52
N GLN A 64 3.31 14.00 5.36
CA GLN A 64 2.98 15.00 6.38
C GLN A 64 2.29 14.39 7.61
N ALA A 65 1.47 13.36 7.41
CA ALA A 65 0.79 12.67 8.49
C ALA A 65 1.80 11.94 9.39
N LYS A 66 1.89 12.36 10.66
CA LYS A 66 2.76 11.74 11.69
C LYS A 66 1.97 11.01 12.78
N ALA A 67 0.66 10.95 12.62
CA ALA A 67 -0.27 10.25 13.51
C ALA A 67 -1.35 9.57 12.65
N PRO A 68 -2.09 8.60 13.21
CA PRO A 68 -3.22 7.96 12.55
C PRO A 68 -4.11 8.95 11.81
N SER A 69 -4.43 8.63 10.56
CA SER A 69 -5.17 9.49 9.64
C SER A 69 -5.83 8.63 8.56
N TYR A 70 -6.85 9.16 7.89
CA TYR A 70 -7.56 8.50 6.79
C TYR A 70 -6.65 8.05 5.64
N ARG A 71 -5.45 8.62 5.52
CA ARG A 71 -4.46 8.28 4.49
C ARG A 71 -3.06 8.73 4.89
N ASP A 72 -2.05 8.25 4.16
CA ASP A 72 -0.67 8.73 4.16
C ASP A 72 0.11 8.58 5.48
N TYR A 73 -0.50 8.09 6.57
CA TYR A 73 0.23 7.80 7.81
C TYR A 73 0.93 6.43 7.71
N PRO A 74 2.26 6.36 7.75
CA PRO A 74 3.00 5.12 7.50
C PRO A 74 3.14 4.20 8.72
N GLY A 75 2.55 4.57 9.87
CA GLY A 75 2.72 3.87 11.14
C GLY A 75 3.90 4.39 11.97
N ARG A 76 4.15 3.74 13.11
CA ARG A 76 5.28 4.08 14.01
C ARG A 76 6.59 3.42 13.62
N GLU A 77 6.50 2.27 12.97
CA GLU A 77 7.60 1.46 12.46
C GLU A 77 7.03 0.58 11.32
N PRO A 78 7.87 -0.04 10.48
CA PRO A 78 7.38 -0.94 9.46
C PRO A 78 6.80 -2.23 10.08
N LEU A 79 5.82 -2.81 9.40
CA LEU A 79 5.17 -4.07 9.73
C LEU A 79 4.57 -4.05 11.14
N THR A 80 3.84 -3.00 11.50
CA THR A 80 3.02 -2.99 12.73
C THR A 80 1.67 -3.63 12.50
N GLU A 81 1.08 -3.38 11.34
CA GLU A 81 -0.27 -3.81 11.00
C GLU A 81 -0.34 -5.30 10.62
N PRO A 82 -1.38 -6.03 11.07
CA PRO A 82 -1.52 -7.45 10.80
C PRO A 82 -1.64 -7.76 9.30
N GLU A 83 -2.28 -6.88 8.52
CA GLU A 83 -2.41 -6.99 7.06
C GLU A 83 -1.04 -6.94 6.38
N ALA A 84 -0.21 -5.97 6.76
CA ALA A 84 1.15 -5.80 6.25
C ALA A 84 2.04 -6.99 6.64
N LYS A 85 1.96 -7.45 7.91
CA LYS A 85 2.65 -8.65 8.38
C LYS A 85 2.23 -9.89 7.59
N ALA A 86 0.93 -10.07 7.32
CA ALA A 86 0.42 -11.20 6.55
C ALA A 86 0.99 -11.20 5.12
N MET A 87 1.04 -10.03 4.48
CA MET A 87 1.62 -9.87 3.14
C MET A 87 3.13 -10.14 3.11
N ALA A 88 3.88 -9.59 4.06
CA ALA A 88 5.32 -9.84 4.17
C ALA A 88 5.61 -11.33 4.41
N ASN A 89 4.85 -11.97 5.32
CA ASN A 89 4.97 -13.40 5.57
C ASN A 89 4.62 -14.25 4.35
N LEU A 90 3.58 -13.88 3.59
CA LEU A 90 3.22 -14.58 2.35
C LEU A 90 4.34 -14.49 1.31
N ALA A 91 4.91 -13.30 1.12
CA ALA A 91 6.01 -13.06 0.19
C ALA A 91 7.30 -13.81 0.58
N LEU A 92 7.56 -13.99 1.89
CA LEU A 92 8.70 -14.76 2.39
C LEU A 92 8.48 -16.28 2.29
N ARG A 93 7.27 -16.76 2.52
CA ARG A 93 6.95 -18.21 2.55
C ARG A 93 6.77 -18.82 1.17
N LYS A 94 6.39 -18.01 0.18
CA LYS A 94 6.08 -18.47 -1.17
C LYS A 94 7.14 -17.97 -2.14
N ARG A 95 7.62 -18.86 -3.00
CA ARG A 95 8.46 -18.50 -4.15
C ARG A 95 7.56 -18.13 -5.30
N PHE A 96 7.14 -16.88 -5.34
CA PHE A 96 6.48 -16.34 -6.52
C PHE A 96 7.54 -16.17 -7.64
N ASP A 97 7.13 -16.28 -8.90
CA ASP A 97 7.94 -15.84 -10.03
C ASP A 97 7.64 -14.37 -10.38
N ARG A 98 6.43 -13.90 -10.02
CA ARG A 98 5.91 -12.54 -10.27
C ARG A 98 4.94 -12.12 -9.18
N LEU A 99 4.89 -10.83 -8.89
CA LEU A 99 3.88 -10.22 -8.02
C LEU A 99 3.24 -9.04 -8.75
N ILE A 100 1.91 -8.99 -8.72
CA ILE A 100 1.12 -7.91 -9.32
C ILE A 100 0.30 -7.31 -8.18
N ALA A 101 0.47 -6.01 -7.93
CA ALA A 101 -0.36 -5.27 -7.01
C ALA A 101 -1.33 -4.43 -7.85
N LEU A 102 -2.61 -4.65 -7.66
CA LEU A 102 -3.66 -3.94 -8.40
C LEU A 102 -4.12 -2.77 -7.56
N HIS A 103 -4.09 -1.59 -8.15
CA HIS A 103 -4.55 -0.33 -7.57
C HIS A 103 -5.57 0.29 -8.53
N THR A 104 -6.25 1.34 -8.10
CA THR A 104 -7.19 2.07 -8.97
C THR A 104 -6.93 3.57 -8.83
N GLN A 105 -6.23 4.12 -9.81
CA GLN A 105 -6.51 5.30 -10.62
C GLN A 105 -5.26 5.59 -11.47
N GLY A 106 -5.39 5.50 -12.80
CA GLY A 106 -4.36 5.90 -13.76
C GLY A 106 -3.75 4.70 -14.46
N GLU A 107 -4.16 4.46 -15.71
CA GLU A 107 -3.84 3.31 -16.57
C GLU A 107 -2.33 3.11 -16.83
N GLU A 108 -1.56 2.89 -15.76
CA GLU A 108 -0.11 2.95 -15.70
C GLU A 108 0.45 1.67 -15.09
N ILE A 109 1.59 1.25 -15.64
CA ILE A 109 2.34 0.11 -15.15
C ILE A 109 3.69 0.58 -14.62
N TYR A 110 3.84 0.50 -13.30
CA TYR A 110 5.11 0.73 -12.63
C TYR A 110 5.91 -0.57 -12.54
N TRP A 111 7.21 -0.47 -12.77
CA TRP A 111 8.18 -1.56 -12.62
C TRP A 111 9.54 -0.99 -12.18
N GLY A 112 10.37 -1.81 -11.53
CA GLY A 112 11.70 -1.41 -11.05
C GLY A 112 11.74 -0.89 -9.62
N PHE A 113 12.89 -1.05 -8.95
CA PHE A 113 13.13 -0.55 -7.61
C PHE A 113 14.62 -0.23 -7.39
N LEU A 114 15.02 1.00 -7.72
CA LEU A 114 16.39 1.51 -7.52
C LEU A 114 17.50 0.59 -8.03
N GLY A 115 17.27 -0.18 -9.10
CA GLY A 115 18.23 -1.12 -9.67
C GLY A 115 18.31 -2.47 -8.93
N HIS A 116 17.42 -2.73 -7.97
CA HIS A 116 17.29 -4.01 -7.28
C HIS A 116 16.30 -4.98 -7.95
N GLU A 117 15.68 -4.57 -9.04
CA GLU A 117 14.81 -5.44 -9.82
C GLU A 117 15.59 -6.52 -10.62
N PRO A 118 15.01 -7.71 -10.83
CA PRO A 118 15.58 -8.69 -11.76
C PRO A 118 15.68 -8.13 -13.18
N ALA A 119 16.71 -8.53 -13.93
CA ALA A 119 16.91 -8.08 -15.33
C ALA A 119 15.70 -8.36 -16.24
N ILE A 120 14.91 -9.40 -15.93
CA ILE A 120 13.70 -9.75 -16.67
C ILE A 120 12.54 -8.73 -16.48
N SER A 121 12.56 -7.91 -15.43
CA SER A 121 11.58 -6.83 -15.21
C SER A 121 11.61 -5.80 -16.34
N LYS A 122 12.81 -5.41 -16.77
CA LYS A 122 13.03 -4.45 -17.86
C LYS A 122 12.45 -4.93 -19.20
N LYS A 123 12.62 -6.23 -19.49
CA LYS A 123 12.11 -6.84 -20.72
C LYS A 123 10.57 -6.86 -20.79
N ASN A 124 9.91 -6.93 -19.63
CA ASN A 124 8.45 -6.94 -19.54
C ASN A 124 7.86 -5.52 -19.49
N GLY A 125 8.53 -4.57 -18.84
CA GLY A 125 8.11 -3.17 -18.79
C GLY A 125 8.07 -2.50 -20.17
N GLN A 126 9.03 -2.78 -21.04
CA GLN A 126 9.14 -2.13 -22.37
C GLN A 126 8.00 -2.45 -23.36
N LYS A 127 7.05 -3.34 -23.03
CA LYS A 127 5.96 -3.76 -23.92
C LYS A 127 4.64 -3.00 -23.72
N ILE A 128 4.53 -2.19 -22.68
CA ILE A 128 3.29 -1.48 -22.32
C ILE A 128 3.65 -0.01 -22.08
N ARG A 129 2.68 0.91 -22.11
CA ARG A 129 2.89 2.35 -21.93
C ARG A 129 3.42 2.63 -20.51
N THR A 130 4.71 2.43 -20.30
CA THR A 130 5.37 2.55 -18.99
C THR A 130 5.94 3.94 -18.80
N SER A 131 5.57 4.60 -17.71
CA SER A 131 6.27 5.78 -17.23
C SER A 131 7.44 5.31 -16.34
N GLU A 132 8.68 5.61 -16.75
CA GLU A 132 9.84 5.60 -15.84
C GLU A 132 9.76 6.85 -14.94
N ARG A 133 8.72 6.96 -14.11
CA ARG A 133 8.73 7.93 -13.02
C ARG A 133 9.23 7.22 -11.77
N LEU A 134 10.23 7.80 -11.13
CA LEU A 134 10.70 7.53 -9.76
C LEU A 134 9.61 7.70 -8.66
N GLN A 135 8.32 7.72 -9.04
CA GLN A 135 7.14 7.82 -8.18
C GLN A 135 6.38 6.49 -8.14
N THR A 136 7.14 5.40 -8.07
CA THR A 136 6.66 4.02 -8.02
C THR A 136 5.92 3.69 -6.71
N ASP A 137 4.75 3.06 -6.84
CA ASP A 137 3.88 2.55 -5.76
C ASP A 137 4.65 1.92 -4.57
N PRO A 138 4.44 2.42 -3.32
CA PRO A 138 5.25 2.06 -2.15
C PRO A 138 5.06 0.61 -1.65
N ILE A 139 3.93 -0.09 -1.91
CA ILE A 139 3.81 -1.54 -1.62
C ILE A 139 4.91 -2.33 -2.34
N SER A 140 5.16 -1.90 -3.57
CA SER A 140 5.84 -2.68 -4.59
C SER A 140 7.34 -2.47 -4.54
N ARG A 141 7.76 -1.30 -4.03
CA ARG A 141 9.12 -1.04 -3.53
C ARG A 141 9.53 -2.05 -2.46
N GLN A 142 8.61 -2.40 -1.58
CA GLN A 142 8.96 -3.02 -0.31
C GLN A 142 8.84 -4.56 -0.30
N LEU A 143 7.94 -5.14 -1.10
CA LEU A 143 7.83 -6.59 -1.27
C LEU A 143 8.92 -7.18 -2.20
N CYS A 144 9.38 -6.42 -3.20
CA CYS A 144 10.38 -6.89 -4.19
C CYS A 144 11.72 -7.31 -3.57
N ARG A 145 12.18 -6.62 -2.50
CA ARG A 145 13.44 -6.96 -1.83
C ARG A 145 13.36 -8.27 -1.04
N LEU A 146 12.17 -8.67 -0.59
CA LEU A 146 11.99 -9.92 0.14
C LEU A 146 12.03 -11.16 -0.78
N SER A 147 11.85 -11.00 -2.09
CA SER A 147 11.54 -12.15 -2.97
C SER A 147 12.10 -12.15 -4.40
N ARG A 148 12.87 -11.15 -4.86
CA ARG A 148 13.48 -11.08 -6.22
C ARG A 148 12.45 -11.22 -7.36
N LEU A 149 11.44 -10.36 -7.37
CA LEU A 149 10.27 -10.49 -8.25
C LEU A 149 10.20 -9.45 -9.37
N VAL A 150 9.52 -9.83 -10.46
CA VAL A 150 9.01 -8.90 -11.48
C VAL A 150 7.69 -8.33 -11.00
N TYR A 151 7.56 -7.01 -11.07
CA TYR A 151 6.41 -6.26 -10.61
C TYR A 151 5.63 -5.58 -11.74
N LEU A 152 4.30 -5.60 -11.62
CA LEU A 152 3.38 -4.74 -12.37
C LEU A 152 2.39 -4.12 -11.40
N SER A 153 2.31 -2.78 -11.41
CA SER A 153 1.12 -2.06 -10.95
C SER A 153 0.14 -1.96 -12.11
N ILE A 154 -1.15 -1.97 -11.84
CA ILE A 154 -2.13 -1.40 -12.75
C ILE A 154 -2.91 -0.45 -11.86
N SER A 155 -2.88 0.85 -12.14
CA SER A 155 -3.78 1.83 -11.52
C SER A 155 -4.91 2.18 -12.48
#